data_AF-A0A369RPG2-F1
#
_entry.id   AF-A0A369RPG2-F1
#
_cell.length_a   1.000
_cell.length_b   1.000
_cell.length_c   1.000
_cell.angle_alpha   90.00
_cell.angle_beta   90.00
_cell.angle_gamma   90.00
#
_symmetry.space_group_name_H-M   'P 1'
#
loop_
_entity.id
_entity.type
_entity.pdbx_description
1 polymer ?
#
loop_
_entity_poly.entity_id
_entity_poly.type
_entity_poly.pdbx_seq_one_letter_code
_entity_poly.pdbx_strand_id
1 'polypeptide(L)'
;MTPQSFDIRYHNWPSIVNHTYWPNSYAGFTYDAVWAEALALNSSLSRITKLNRSLDDFRYSDSEMAGIFKEEMYRVNFSGISNMIKFDKYGDVHPHNTYLVQQQGNAKRFVATIIAKENLIDFNTIPPNVIKWAGNGPPVDQVKRVYRLLRIPLAIFIIMTILSCIAILIAVAFLIYNDKNRNKRVIKMSSPNLNSLILIGCISLYLSVIASGTISVVESPILCMLPPWLTTIGFAIVSGSMFAKTYRAYKIFTTKKRISVSFSNDSIIVISQLLECDCQHGTIWLVTILALNGFVIIFGAFIAYEARKIKLLIMNESKQIAICIYNVALLCIIVIPITFSLPNTSGGPYITSCGLILYCTTTTICIFFIPKVRHNKIGPAQPYE
;
A
#
# COMPACT_ATOMS: atom_id res chain seq x y z
N MET A 1 -41.99 55.00 4.02
CA MET A 1 -41.77 54.46 5.39
C MET A 1 -40.43 53.74 5.38
N THR A 2 -39.63 53.76 6.44
CA THR A 2 -38.39 52.96 6.49
C THR A 2 -38.66 51.58 7.09
N PRO A 3 -37.88 50.53 6.76
CA PRO A 3 -38.11 49.18 7.31
C PRO A 3 -38.11 49.14 8.84
N GLN A 4 -37.20 49.87 9.49
CA GLN A 4 -37.17 50.01 10.96
C GLN A 4 -38.45 50.67 11.51
N SER A 5 -38.95 51.73 10.87
CA SER A 5 -40.18 52.42 11.32
C SER A 5 -41.45 51.60 11.09
N PHE A 6 -41.43 50.66 10.13
CA PHE A 6 -42.48 49.66 9.95
C PHE A 6 -42.40 48.57 11.00
N ASP A 7 -41.22 48.00 11.23
CA ASP A 7 -41.00 46.93 12.21
C ASP A 7 -41.42 47.36 13.63
N ILE A 8 -41.02 48.57 14.04
CA ILE A 8 -41.44 49.20 15.30
C ILE A 8 -42.98 49.38 15.33
N ARG A 9 -43.60 49.79 14.22
CA ARG A 9 -45.07 49.99 14.16
C ARG A 9 -45.84 48.67 14.19
N TYR A 10 -45.31 47.63 13.55
CA TYR A 10 -45.91 46.31 13.47
C TYR A 10 -45.88 45.59 14.82
N HIS A 11 -44.73 45.58 15.49
CA HIS A 11 -44.59 44.98 16.82
C HIS A 11 -45.39 45.74 17.91
N ASN A 12 -45.57 47.05 17.77
CA ASN A 12 -46.43 47.86 18.66
C ASN A 12 -47.92 47.86 18.24
N TRP A 13 -48.34 47.04 17.26
CA TRP A 13 -49.74 47.00 16.85
C TRP A 13 -50.62 46.34 17.93
N PRO A 14 -51.81 46.87 18.29
CA PRO A 14 -52.54 46.42 19.49
C PRO A 14 -52.83 44.92 19.57
N SER A 15 -53.11 44.25 18.44
CA SER A 15 -53.36 42.79 18.44
C SER A 15 -52.10 41.92 18.53
N ILE A 16 -50.92 42.48 18.27
CA ILE A 16 -49.61 41.85 18.53
C ILE A 16 -49.22 42.06 20.00
N VAL A 17 -49.35 43.29 20.51
CA VAL A 17 -49.05 43.65 21.91
C VAL A 17 -49.97 42.91 22.89
N ASN A 18 -51.26 42.78 22.58
CA ASN A 18 -52.22 42.02 23.39
C ASN A 18 -52.14 40.49 23.14
N HIS A 19 -51.08 40.00 22.48
CA HIS A 19 -50.85 38.58 22.14
C HIS A 19 -52.03 37.86 21.47
N THR A 20 -52.89 38.60 20.77
CA THR A 20 -54.03 38.04 20.01
C THR A 20 -53.55 37.37 18.72
N TYR A 21 -52.46 37.88 18.13
CA TYR A 21 -51.72 37.25 17.05
C TYR A 21 -50.22 37.32 17.33
N TRP A 22 -49.47 36.37 16.77
CA TRP A 22 -48.00 36.37 16.83
C TRP A 22 -47.41 37.18 15.68
N PRO A 23 -46.24 37.83 15.86
CA PRO A 23 -45.50 38.47 14.77
C PRO A 23 -45.21 37.49 13.65
N ASN A 24 -45.52 37.88 12.41
CA ASN A 24 -45.35 37.06 11.22
C ASN A 24 -44.23 37.63 10.34
N SER A 25 -43.21 36.83 10.04
CA SER A 25 -42.09 37.20 9.17
C SER A 25 -42.51 37.61 7.76
N TYR A 26 -43.71 37.20 7.31
CA TYR A 26 -44.22 37.55 5.98
C TYR A 26 -44.92 38.93 5.92
N ALA A 27 -45.12 39.63 7.05
CA ALA A 27 -45.87 40.90 7.10
C ALA A 27 -45.30 42.00 6.20
N GLY A 28 -43.97 42.06 6.02
CA GLY A 28 -43.32 43.00 5.10
C GLY A 28 -43.68 42.75 3.63
N PHE A 29 -43.73 41.49 3.20
CA PHE A 29 -44.15 41.14 1.83
C PHE A 29 -45.64 41.41 1.60
N THR A 30 -46.50 41.19 2.60
CA THR A 30 -47.92 41.53 2.52
C THR A 30 -48.13 43.03 2.36
N TYR A 31 -47.37 43.86 3.08
CA TYR A 31 -47.39 45.31 2.92
C TYR A 31 -46.96 45.70 1.49
N ASP A 32 -45.85 45.16 1.01
CA ASP A 32 -45.32 45.46 -0.32
C ASP A 32 -46.23 44.98 -1.46
N ALA A 33 -46.94 43.86 -1.29
CA ALA A 33 -47.92 43.36 -2.26
C ALA A 33 -49.09 44.35 -2.45
N VAL A 34 -49.67 44.85 -1.37
CA VAL A 34 -50.77 45.85 -1.43
C VAL A 34 -50.30 47.15 -2.07
N TRP A 35 -49.03 47.56 -1.87
CA TRP A 35 -48.46 48.70 -2.59
C TRP A 35 -48.22 48.41 -4.08
N ALA A 36 -47.79 47.20 -4.45
CA ALA A 36 -47.66 46.80 -5.86
C ALA A 36 -49.00 46.81 -6.60
N GLU A 37 -50.06 46.27 -5.97
CA GLU A 37 -51.43 46.31 -6.46
C GLU A 37 -51.93 47.75 -6.66
N ALA A 38 -51.79 48.60 -5.64
CA ALA A 38 -52.21 50.00 -5.70
C ALA A 38 -51.46 50.79 -6.80
N LEU A 39 -50.15 50.54 -6.98
CA LEU A 39 -49.34 51.19 -8.02
C LEU A 39 -49.70 50.70 -9.43
N ALA A 40 -49.94 49.39 -9.61
CA ALA A 40 -50.35 48.82 -10.89
C ALA A 40 -51.74 49.34 -11.32
N LEU A 41 -52.71 49.36 -10.39
CA LEU A 41 -54.05 49.91 -10.64
C LEU A 41 -53.98 51.39 -10.99
N ASN A 42 -53.21 52.19 -10.24
CA ASN A 42 -53.03 53.62 -10.53
C ASN A 42 -52.39 53.88 -11.91
N SER A 43 -51.40 53.08 -12.33
CA SER A 43 -50.83 53.16 -13.67
C SER A 43 -51.87 52.84 -14.76
N SER A 44 -52.70 51.82 -14.52
CA SER A 44 -53.70 51.33 -15.49
C SER A 44 -54.79 52.35 -15.84
N LEU A 45 -55.12 53.27 -14.93
CA LEU A 45 -56.08 54.36 -15.16
C LEU A 45 -55.75 55.16 -16.43
N SER A 46 -54.47 55.38 -16.72
CA SER A 46 -53.99 56.12 -17.91
C SER A 46 -54.26 55.43 -19.25
N ARG A 47 -54.65 54.14 -19.22
CA ARG A 47 -55.03 53.30 -20.37
C ARG A 47 -56.53 53.05 -20.39
N ILE A 48 -57.12 52.77 -19.24
CA ILE A 48 -58.55 52.46 -19.09
C ILE A 48 -59.42 53.69 -19.40
N THR A 49 -59.00 54.90 -18.99
CA THR A 49 -59.67 56.15 -19.37
C THR A 49 -59.65 56.42 -20.89
N LYS A 50 -58.62 55.96 -21.62
CA LYS A 50 -58.56 56.06 -23.09
C LYS A 50 -59.54 55.12 -23.81
N LEU A 51 -60.09 54.13 -23.09
CA LEU A 51 -61.16 53.25 -23.54
C LEU A 51 -62.55 53.74 -23.10
N ASN A 52 -62.64 54.93 -22.50
CA ASN A 52 -63.86 55.49 -21.88
C ASN A 52 -64.53 54.56 -20.84
N ARG A 53 -63.73 53.82 -20.06
CA ARG A 53 -64.19 52.99 -18.92
C ARG A 53 -63.63 53.51 -17.59
N SER A 54 -64.23 53.09 -16.48
CA SER A 54 -63.67 53.15 -15.12
C SER A 54 -63.04 51.80 -14.71
N LEU A 55 -62.44 51.74 -13.52
CA LEU A 55 -62.10 50.46 -12.86
C LEU A 55 -63.36 49.69 -12.43
N ASP A 56 -64.44 50.42 -12.10
CA ASP A 56 -65.72 49.86 -11.62
C ASP A 56 -66.46 49.05 -12.70
N ASP A 57 -66.14 49.27 -13.98
CA ASP A 57 -66.73 48.56 -15.13
C ASP A 57 -66.18 47.14 -15.32
N PHE A 58 -65.17 46.72 -14.53
CA PHE A 58 -64.50 45.44 -14.69
C PHE A 58 -65.46 44.24 -14.54
N ARG A 59 -65.29 43.25 -15.42
CA ARG A 59 -65.97 41.95 -15.35
C ARG A 59 -64.96 40.84 -15.52
N TYR A 60 -65.21 39.68 -14.89
CA TYR A 60 -64.35 38.50 -15.03
C TYR A 60 -64.20 37.96 -16.47
N SER A 61 -65.02 38.44 -17.42
CA SER A 61 -64.91 38.16 -18.85
C SER A 61 -64.09 39.20 -19.65
N ASP A 62 -63.66 40.31 -19.04
CA ASP A 62 -62.92 41.38 -19.71
C ASP A 62 -61.41 41.05 -19.76
N SER A 63 -61.01 40.36 -20.82
CA SER A 63 -59.61 40.02 -21.12
C SER A 63 -58.77 41.22 -21.55
N GLU A 64 -59.38 42.32 -22.00
CA GLU A 64 -58.70 43.55 -22.39
C GLU A 64 -58.22 44.29 -21.14
N MET A 65 -59.11 44.53 -20.18
CA MET A 65 -58.75 45.18 -18.92
C MET A 65 -57.84 44.29 -18.06
N ALA A 66 -58.08 42.97 -18.02
CA ALA A 66 -57.18 42.02 -17.35
C ALA A 66 -55.77 41.98 -18.00
N GLY A 67 -55.69 42.12 -19.33
CA GLY A 67 -54.43 42.27 -20.05
C GLY A 67 -53.68 43.54 -19.65
N ILE A 68 -54.38 44.68 -19.57
CA ILE A 68 -53.82 45.95 -19.09
C ILE A 68 -53.28 45.80 -17.66
N PHE A 69 -54.06 45.25 -16.71
CA PHE A 69 -53.60 45.05 -15.33
C PHE A 69 -52.34 44.19 -15.25
N LYS A 70 -52.29 43.10 -16.03
CA LYS A 70 -51.11 42.23 -16.10
C LYS A 70 -49.87 42.96 -16.63
N GLU A 71 -50.02 43.74 -17.70
CA GLU A 71 -48.91 44.53 -18.25
C GLU A 71 -48.42 45.63 -17.29
N GLU A 72 -49.33 46.34 -16.61
CA GLU A 72 -48.93 47.36 -15.63
C GLU A 72 -48.31 46.74 -14.38
N MET A 73 -48.73 45.55 -13.94
CA MET A 73 -48.08 44.83 -12.84
C MET A 73 -46.61 44.50 -13.15
N TYR A 74 -46.30 44.01 -14.36
CA TYR A 74 -44.90 43.79 -14.78
C TYR A 74 -44.08 45.09 -14.97
N ARG A 75 -44.72 46.28 -14.96
CA ARG A 75 -44.06 47.59 -14.97
C ARG A 75 -43.79 48.15 -13.58
N VAL A 76 -44.38 47.57 -12.52
CA VAL A 76 -44.15 47.99 -11.14
C VAL A 76 -42.66 47.85 -10.76
N ASN A 77 -42.08 48.93 -10.27
CA ASN A 77 -40.67 49.03 -9.91
C ASN A 77 -40.47 50.09 -8.81
N PHE A 78 -40.46 49.69 -7.53
CA PHE A 78 -40.34 50.61 -6.39
C PHE A 78 -39.56 50.01 -5.22
N SER A 79 -39.04 50.86 -4.34
CA SER A 79 -38.44 50.41 -3.07
C SER A 79 -39.54 50.09 -2.06
N GLY A 80 -39.77 48.80 -1.82
CA GLY A 80 -40.63 48.33 -0.74
C GLY A 80 -39.97 48.39 0.63
N ILE A 81 -40.58 47.70 1.58
CA ILE A 81 -40.13 47.53 2.96
C ILE A 81 -39.27 46.26 3.09
N SER A 82 -39.56 45.22 2.31
CA SER A 82 -38.80 43.97 2.28
C SER A 82 -37.60 44.04 1.33
N ASN A 83 -37.77 44.58 0.12
CA ASN A 83 -36.70 44.79 -0.87
C ASN A 83 -37.16 45.78 -1.97
N MET A 84 -36.32 46.01 -2.97
CA MET A 84 -36.74 46.58 -4.26
C MET A 84 -37.73 45.62 -4.95
N ILE A 85 -38.99 46.05 -5.11
CA ILE A 85 -40.05 45.25 -5.71
C ILE A 85 -40.08 45.51 -7.21
N LYS A 86 -39.80 44.45 -7.98
CA LYS A 86 -39.97 44.37 -9.43
C LYS A 86 -40.17 42.91 -9.81
N PHE A 87 -41.15 42.64 -10.67
CA PHE A 87 -41.42 41.29 -11.16
C PHE A 87 -40.55 40.92 -12.37
N ASP A 88 -40.21 39.64 -12.47
CA ASP A 88 -39.55 39.03 -13.63
C ASP A 88 -40.58 38.57 -14.68
N LYS A 89 -40.15 37.85 -15.74
CA LYS A 89 -41.02 37.34 -16.80
C LYS A 89 -41.95 36.19 -16.39
N TYR A 90 -41.70 35.54 -15.26
CA TYR A 90 -42.54 34.46 -14.72
C TYR A 90 -43.52 34.98 -13.66
N GLY A 91 -43.19 36.11 -13.02
CA GLY A 91 -43.94 36.69 -11.90
C GLY A 91 -43.20 36.60 -10.56
N ASP A 92 -41.95 36.13 -10.55
CA ASP A 92 -41.12 36.12 -9.36
C ASP A 92 -40.60 37.54 -9.08
N VAL A 93 -40.52 37.93 -7.81
CA VAL A 93 -39.88 39.20 -7.42
C VAL A 93 -38.36 39.05 -7.57
N HIS A 94 -37.73 40.06 -8.19
CA HIS A 94 -36.27 40.12 -8.39
C HIS A 94 -35.50 39.86 -7.07
N PRO A 95 -34.32 39.22 -7.16
CA PRO A 95 -33.90 38.20 -6.20
C PRO A 95 -33.81 38.68 -4.75
N HIS A 96 -34.41 37.88 -3.88
CA HIS A 96 -34.30 38.03 -2.43
C HIS A 96 -32.86 37.73 -1.96
N ASN A 97 -32.39 38.49 -0.98
CA ASN A 97 -31.12 38.21 -0.31
C ASN A 97 -31.26 36.90 0.49
N THR A 98 -30.50 35.87 0.11
CA THR A 98 -30.58 34.57 0.79
C THR A 98 -29.59 34.52 1.94
N TYR A 99 -30.08 34.35 3.17
CA TYR A 99 -29.27 34.44 4.38
C TYR A 99 -28.70 33.09 4.81
N LEU A 100 -27.37 32.94 4.76
CA LEU A 100 -26.65 31.77 5.26
C LEU A 100 -26.57 31.83 6.80
N VAL A 101 -27.00 30.75 7.46
CA VAL A 101 -27.06 30.64 8.93
C VAL A 101 -26.39 29.34 9.37
N GLN A 102 -25.50 29.44 10.36
CA GLN A 102 -24.80 28.29 10.94
C GLN A 102 -25.19 28.12 12.42
N GLN A 103 -25.45 26.88 12.85
CA GLN A 103 -25.54 26.56 14.28
C GLN A 103 -24.12 26.59 14.89
N GLN A 104 -23.88 27.51 15.85
CA GLN A 104 -22.61 27.62 16.57
C GLN A 104 -22.86 27.45 18.08
N GLY A 105 -22.61 26.25 18.58
CA GLY A 105 -23.04 25.85 19.93
C GLY A 105 -24.57 25.85 20.02
N ASN A 106 -25.13 26.50 21.04
CA ASN A 106 -26.59 26.56 21.25
C ASN A 106 -27.29 27.64 20.40
N ALA A 107 -26.56 28.51 19.70
CA ALA A 107 -27.14 29.63 18.94
C ALA A 107 -27.02 29.46 17.42
N LYS A 108 -28.09 29.77 16.70
CA LYS A 108 -28.03 30.04 15.25
C LYS A 108 -27.37 31.40 15.03
N ARG A 109 -26.33 31.46 14.20
CA ARG A 109 -25.65 32.70 13.80
C ARG A 109 -25.75 32.91 12.31
N PHE A 110 -26.14 34.12 11.91
CA PHE A 110 -26.06 34.57 10.54
C PHE A 110 -24.59 34.77 10.13
N VAL A 111 -24.16 34.25 8.98
CA VAL A 111 -22.74 34.16 8.57
C VAL A 111 -22.42 34.67 7.15
N ALA A 112 -23.41 34.83 6.25
CA ALA A 112 -23.21 35.50 4.95
C ALA A 112 -24.52 35.80 4.20
N THR A 113 -24.57 36.87 3.42
CA THR A 113 -25.65 37.18 2.46
C THR A 113 -25.29 36.66 1.07
N ILE A 114 -26.17 35.88 0.44
CA ILE A 114 -26.06 35.59 -1.00
C ILE A 114 -26.90 36.63 -1.77
N ILE A 115 -26.22 37.46 -2.55
CA ILE A 115 -26.81 38.51 -3.40
C ILE A 115 -26.86 37.96 -4.83
N ALA A 116 -27.89 37.17 -5.13
CA ALA A 116 -27.97 36.40 -6.38
C ALA A 116 -27.97 37.27 -7.65
N LYS A 117 -28.39 38.54 -7.57
CA LYS A 117 -28.31 39.53 -8.67
C LYS A 117 -26.86 39.81 -9.12
N GLU A 118 -25.93 39.79 -8.17
CA GLU A 118 -24.53 40.19 -8.36
C GLU A 118 -23.58 38.99 -8.36
N ASN A 119 -24.14 37.78 -8.22
CA ASN A 119 -23.42 36.51 -8.03
C ASN A 119 -22.39 36.59 -6.87
N LEU A 120 -22.70 37.38 -5.85
CA LEU A 120 -21.82 37.71 -4.74
C LEU A 120 -22.29 37.02 -3.45
N ILE A 121 -21.34 36.49 -2.68
CA ILE A 121 -21.58 36.04 -1.31
C ILE A 121 -20.81 37.00 -0.39
N ASP A 122 -21.55 37.85 0.32
CA ASP A 122 -20.99 38.81 1.28
C ASP A 122 -20.91 38.19 2.68
N PHE A 123 -19.69 38.06 3.20
CA PHE A 123 -19.41 37.54 4.55
C PHE A 123 -19.32 38.66 5.61
N ASN A 124 -19.50 39.93 5.24
CA ASN A 124 -19.41 41.08 6.16
C ASN A 124 -20.71 41.27 6.97
N THR A 125 -21.09 40.25 7.74
CA THR A 125 -22.32 40.30 8.54
C THR A 125 -22.24 41.35 9.65
N ILE A 126 -23.39 41.90 10.05
CA ILE A 126 -23.52 42.77 11.22
C ILE A 126 -24.48 42.08 12.21
N PRO A 127 -24.03 41.63 13.39
CA PRO A 127 -22.64 41.60 13.87
C PRO A 127 -21.76 40.61 13.08
N PRO A 128 -20.42 40.78 13.07
CA PRO A 128 -19.50 39.93 12.30
C PRO A 128 -19.42 38.51 12.88
N ASN A 129 -19.79 37.51 12.08
CA ASN A 129 -19.69 36.10 12.44
C ASN A 129 -19.00 35.31 11.32
N VAL A 130 -17.82 34.76 11.61
CA VAL A 130 -17.15 33.81 10.70
C VAL A 130 -17.76 32.40 10.82
N ILE A 131 -17.78 31.66 9.71
CA ILE A 131 -18.11 30.23 9.68
C ILE A 131 -17.07 29.46 10.51
N LYS A 132 -17.53 28.56 11.38
CA LYS A 132 -16.66 27.71 12.22
C LYS A 132 -16.78 26.25 11.82
N TRP A 133 -15.65 25.58 11.68
CA TRP A 133 -15.57 24.14 11.42
C TRP A 133 -14.99 23.42 12.65
N ALA A 134 -15.15 22.10 12.72
CA ALA A 134 -14.59 21.29 13.82
C ALA A 134 -13.06 21.14 13.75
N GLY A 135 -12.44 21.53 12.62
CA GLY A 135 -11.00 21.62 12.41
C GLY A 135 -10.65 22.82 11.53
N ASN A 136 -9.49 22.78 10.88
CA ASN A 136 -8.91 23.92 10.16
C ASN A 136 -9.65 24.38 8.88
N GLY A 137 -10.79 23.78 8.54
CA GLY A 137 -11.55 24.08 7.33
C GLY A 137 -12.74 23.14 7.13
N PRO A 138 -13.48 23.27 6.02
CA PRO A 138 -14.54 22.33 5.67
C PRO A 138 -14.01 20.90 5.51
N PRO A 139 -14.83 19.87 5.77
CA PRO A 139 -14.45 18.49 5.49
C PRO A 139 -14.25 18.27 3.98
N VAL A 140 -13.34 17.35 3.63
CA VAL A 140 -13.17 16.90 2.24
C VAL A 140 -14.30 15.97 1.81
N ASP A 141 -14.54 15.93 0.50
CA ASP A 141 -15.53 15.08 -0.17
C ASP A 141 -15.22 13.58 -0.04
N GLN A 142 -13.94 13.21 -0.07
CA GLN A 142 -13.50 11.81 -0.07
C GLN A 142 -12.16 11.58 0.63
N VAL A 143 -11.93 10.33 1.07
CA VAL A 143 -10.67 9.92 1.71
C VAL A 143 -9.55 9.81 0.67
N LYS A 144 -8.58 10.73 0.72
CA LYS A 144 -7.39 10.73 -0.13
C LYS A 144 -6.51 9.50 0.15
N ARG A 145 -6.64 8.46 -0.68
CA ARG A 145 -5.77 7.27 -0.65
C ARG A 145 -4.35 7.67 -1.06
N VAL A 146 -3.35 7.29 -0.27
CA VAL A 146 -1.92 7.53 -0.54
C VAL A 146 -1.18 6.20 -0.52
N TYR A 147 -0.80 5.72 -1.70
CA TYR A 147 0.04 4.53 -1.84
C TYR A 147 1.47 4.84 -1.39
N ARG A 148 2.10 3.93 -0.65
CA ARG A 148 3.52 3.98 -0.29
C ARG A 148 4.18 2.65 -0.63
N LEU A 149 5.27 2.70 -1.39
CA LEU A 149 6.10 1.53 -1.68
C LEU A 149 6.87 1.12 -0.42
N LEU A 150 6.66 -0.11 0.05
CA LEU A 150 7.55 -0.74 1.03
C LEU A 150 8.77 -1.30 0.27
N ARG A 151 9.96 -1.00 0.79
CA ARG A 151 11.27 -1.45 0.26
C ARG A 151 12.12 -1.96 1.44
N ILE A 152 13.09 -2.84 1.16
CA ILE A 152 13.99 -3.39 2.20
C ILE A 152 14.75 -2.21 2.85
N PRO A 153 14.83 -2.11 4.19
CA PRO A 153 15.57 -1.02 4.84
C PRO A 153 17.05 -1.04 4.46
N LEU A 154 17.56 0.09 3.98
CA LEU A 154 18.89 0.22 3.37
C LEU A 154 20.04 -0.27 4.27
N ALA A 155 19.93 -0.11 5.59
CA ALA A 155 20.90 -0.63 6.55
C ALA A 155 21.01 -2.17 6.53
N ILE A 156 19.88 -2.88 6.42
CA ILE A 156 19.85 -4.35 6.35
C ILE A 156 20.50 -4.84 5.05
N PHE A 157 20.21 -4.17 3.93
CA PHE A 157 20.80 -4.49 2.63
C PHE A 157 22.33 -4.29 2.63
N ILE A 158 22.84 -3.20 3.21
CA ILE A 158 24.29 -2.96 3.35
C ILE A 158 24.95 -4.05 4.19
N ILE A 159 24.39 -4.40 5.36
CA ILE A 159 24.96 -5.41 6.25
C ILE A 159 25.04 -6.78 5.56
N MET A 160 23.97 -7.23 4.91
CA MET A 160 23.97 -8.50 4.17
C MET A 160 24.95 -8.50 2.99
N THR A 161 25.08 -7.38 2.29
CA THR A 161 26.02 -7.24 1.17
C THR A 161 27.48 -7.31 1.65
N ILE A 162 27.83 -6.62 2.74
CA ILE A 162 29.18 -6.67 3.32
C ILE A 162 29.54 -8.09 3.76
N LEU A 163 28.63 -8.78 4.46
CA LEU A 163 28.83 -10.17 4.89
C LEU A 163 29.02 -11.12 3.70
N SER A 164 28.22 -10.95 2.64
CA SER A 164 28.35 -11.75 1.42
C SER A 164 29.67 -11.51 0.70
N CYS A 165 30.11 -10.25 0.55
CA CYS A 165 31.41 -9.91 -0.04
C CYS A 165 32.59 -10.53 0.73
N ILE A 166 32.56 -10.50 2.07
CA ILE A 166 33.58 -11.17 2.91
C ILE A 166 33.57 -12.69 2.68
N ALA A 167 32.38 -13.31 2.59
CA ALA A 167 32.25 -14.74 2.37
C ALA A 167 32.71 -15.18 0.96
N ILE A 168 32.51 -14.35 -0.07
CA ILE A 168 33.06 -14.55 -1.43
C ILE A 168 34.59 -14.53 -1.40
N LEU A 169 35.20 -13.53 -0.76
CA LEU A 169 36.67 -13.42 -0.66
C LEU A 169 37.27 -14.66 0.03
N ILE A 170 36.62 -15.15 1.11
CA ILE A 170 37.02 -16.37 1.80
C ILE A 170 36.89 -17.61 0.89
N ALA A 171 35.79 -17.74 0.14
CA ALA A 171 35.59 -18.85 -0.79
C ALA A 171 36.60 -18.86 -1.95
N VAL A 172 36.92 -17.69 -2.51
CA VAL A 172 37.96 -17.53 -3.54
C VAL A 172 39.34 -17.89 -2.99
N ALA A 173 39.68 -17.46 -1.77
CA ALA A 173 40.93 -17.84 -1.11
C ALA A 173 41.04 -19.37 -0.91
N PHE A 174 39.95 -20.04 -0.51
CA PHE A 174 39.93 -21.52 -0.43
C PHE A 174 40.02 -22.19 -1.80
N LEU A 175 39.50 -21.59 -2.88
CA LEU A 175 39.57 -22.11 -4.24
C LEU A 175 41.01 -22.08 -4.76
N ILE A 176 41.68 -20.93 -4.62
CA ILE A 176 43.11 -20.76 -4.93
C ILE A 176 43.97 -21.73 -4.12
N TYR A 177 43.65 -21.91 -2.83
CA TYR A 177 44.35 -22.86 -1.97
C TYR A 177 44.17 -24.32 -2.41
N ASN A 178 42.94 -24.71 -2.83
CA ASN A 178 42.60 -26.05 -3.28
C ASN A 178 43.33 -26.41 -4.58
N ASP A 179 43.41 -25.50 -5.56
CA ASP A 179 44.17 -25.76 -6.79
C ASP A 179 45.69 -25.76 -6.54
N LYS A 180 46.25 -24.75 -5.86
CA LYS A 180 47.68 -24.67 -5.56
C LYS A 180 48.22 -25.87 -4.79
N ASN A 181 47.38 -26.55 -3.98
CA ASN A 181 47.74 -27.76 -3.25
C ASN A 181 47.16 -29.05 -3.83
N ARG A 182 46.53 -29.04 -5.02
CA ARG A 182 45.73 -30.17 -5.57
C ARG A 182 46.49 -31.49 -5.66
N ASN A 183 47.80 -31.43 -5.85
CA ASN A 183 48.67 -32.59 -5.99
C ASN A 183 49.05 -33.24 -4.65
N LYS A 184 48.90 -32.55 -3.52
CA LYS A 184 49.24 -33.08 -2.18
C LYS A 184 48.25 -34.18 -1.75
N ARG A 185 48.78 -35.25 -1.13
CA ARG A 185 48.03 -36.49 -0.75
C ARG A 185 46.66 -36.22 -0.12
N VAL A 186 46.59 -35.32 0.87
CA VAL A 186 45.35 -34.96 1.61
C VAL A 186 44.27 -34.42 0.68
N ILE A 187 44.61 -33.51 -0.24
CA ILE A 187 43.66 -32.85 -1.14
C ILE A 187 43.38 -33.72 -2.37
N LYS A 188 44.38 -34.45 -2.87
CA LYS A 188 44.22 -35.42 -3.97
C LYS A 188 43.24 -36.54 -3.61
N MET A 189 43.32 -37.09 -2.39
CA MET A 189 42.34 -38.05 -1.87
C MET A 189 40.93 -37.46 -1.74
N SER A 190 40.83 -36.19 -1.33
CA SER A 190 39.56 -35.44 -1.19
C SER A 190 38.84 -35.15 -2.53
N SER A 191 39.37 -35.59 -3.68
CA SER A 191 38.83 -35.32 -5.03
C SER A 191 38.76 -33.80 -5.33
N PRO A 192 39.88 -33.16 -5.73
CA PRO A 192 40.02 -31.70 -5.76
C PRO A 192 39.00 -30.99 -6.64
N ASN A 193 38.64 -31.56 -7.80
CA ASN A 193 37.66 -30.98 -8.72
C ASN A 193 36.27 -30.85 -8.07
N LEU A 194 35.86 -31.84 -7.26
CA LEU A 194 34.60 -31.80 -6.52
C LEU A 194 34.65 -30.81 -5.33
N ASN A 195 35.84 -30.54 -4.76
CA ASN A 195 36.01 -29.44 -3.79
C ASN A 195 35.87 -28.07 -4.48
N SER A 196 36.44 -27.89 -5.68
CA SER A 196 36.31 -26.64 -6.45
C SER A 196 34.87 -26.37 -6.89
N LEU A 197 34.13 -27.39 -7.33
CA LEU A 197 32.71 -27.24 -7.67
C LEU A 197 31.86 -26.80 -6.47
N ILE A 198 32.07 -27.38 -5.27
CA ILE A 198 31.39 -26.92 -4.05
C ILE A 198 31.67 -25.43 -3.78
N LEU A 199 32.91 -24.98 -3.94
CA LEU A 199 33.27 -23.56 -3.74
C LEU A 199 32.62 -22.63 -4.78
N ILE A 200 32.58 -23.03 -6.07
CA ILE A 200 31.90 -22.29 -7.14
C ILE A 200 30.40 -22.18 -6.85
N GLY A 201 29.77 -23.27 -6.42
CA GLY A 201 28.36 -23.29 -6.03
C GLY A 201 28.07 -22.37 -4.84
N CYS A 202 28.92 -22.35 -3.81
CA CYS A 202 28.82 -21.40 -2.70
C CYS A 202 28.98 -19.94 -3.16
N ILE A 203 29.88 -19.65 -4.10
CA ILE A 203 30.04 -18.29 -4.66
C ILE A 203 28.76 -17.86 -5.40
N SER A 204 28.11 -18.76 -6.15
CA SER A 204 26.82 -18.48 -6.80
C SER A 204 25.71 -18.15 -5.77
N LEU A 205 25.69 -18.86 -4.64
CA LEU A 205 24.76 -18.59 -3.52
C LEU A 205 25.05 -17.25 -2.80
N TYR A 206 26.31 -16.83 -2.70
CA TYR A 206 26.63 -15.50 -2.18
C TYR A 206 26.23 -14.37 -3.14
N LEU A 207 26.39 -14.58 -4.45
CA LEU A 207 25.90 -13.63 -5.45
C LEU A 207 24.37 -13.49 -5.43
N SER A 208 23.61 -14.57 -5.15
CA SER A 208 22.14 -14.48 -5.07
C SER A 208 21.67 -13.64 -3.88
N VAL A 209 22.36 -13.69 -2.72
CA VAL A 209 22.09 -12.82 -1.55
C VAL A 209 22.20 -11.33 -1.90
N ILE A 210 23.21 -10.97 -2.69
CA ILE A 210 23.41 -9.58 -3.14
C ILE A 210 22.30 -9.20 -4.14
N ALA A 211 22.07 -10.04 -5.16
CA ALA A 211 21.05 -9.80 -6.18
C ALA A 211 19.65 -9.62 -5.56
N SER A 212 19.25 -10.48 -4.62
CA SER A 212 17.95 -10.39 -3.90
C SER A 212 17.70 -9.04 -3.22
N GLY A 213 18.76 -8.35 -2.77
CA GLY A 213 18.62 -7.03 -2.15
C GLY A 213 18.55 -5.87 -3.16
N THR A 214 19.23 -6.00 -4.31
CA THR A 214 19.33 -4.91 -5.31
C THR A 214 17.99 -4.45 -5.88
N ILE A 215 16.96 -5.31 -5.88
CA ILE A 215 15.61 -4.97 -6.38
C ILE A 215 14.93 -3.85 -5.57
N SER A 216 15.33 -3.61 -4.31
CA SER A 216 14.87 -2.46 -3.52
C SER A 216 15.54 -1.13 -3.89
N VAL A 217 16.53 -1.16 -4.78
CA VAL A 217 17.30 0.02 -5.24
C VAL A 217 17.12 0.25 -6.74
N VAL A 218 17.08 -0.81 -7.54
CA VAL A 218 16.95 -0.77 -9.01
C VAL A 218 15.83 -1.71 -9.45
N GLU A 219 14.76 -1.14 -9.98
CA GLU A 219 13.60 -1.87 -10.48
C GLU A 219 13.91 -2.40 -11.90
N SER A 220 14.09 -3.73 -12.05
CA SER A 220 14.48 -4.35 -13.32
C SER A 220 13.98 -5.80 -13.45
N PRO A 221 13.35 -6.19 -14.58
CA PRO A 221 12.96 -7.59 -14.85
C PRO A 221 14.14 -8.58 -14.86
N ILE A 222 15.37 -8.11 -15.12
CA ILE A 222 16.57 -8.96 -15.08
C ILE A 222 16.97 -9.24 -13.63
N LEU A 223 16.98 -8.22 -12.78
CA LEU A 223 17.26 -8.36 -11.34
C LEU A 223 16.14 -9.11 -10.59
N CYS A 224 14.94 -9.15 -11.14
CA CYS A 224 13.82 -9.97 -10.68
C CYS A 224 14.09 -11.49 -10.87
N MET A 225 14.63 -11.89 -12.03
CA MET A 225 14.91 -13.29 -12.37
C MET A 225 16.29 -13.79 -11.90
N LEU A 226 17.28 -12.91 -11.75
CA LEU A 226 18.65 -13.30 -11.42
C LEU A 226 18.80 -14.06 -10.07
N PRO A 227 18.13 -13.69 -8.95
CA PRO A 227 18.27 -14.38 -7.67
C PRO A 227 17.80 -15.85 -7.64
N PRO A 228 16.60 -16.24 -8.13
CA PRO A 228 16.20 -17.65 -8.15
C PRO A 228 17.06 -18.50 -9.08
N TRP A 229 17.56 -17.96 -10.20
CA TRP A 229 18.50 -18.65 -11.08
C TRP A 229 19.84 -18.93 -10.38
N LEU A 230 20.46 -17.91 -9.78
CA LEU A 230 21.71 -18.09 -9.01
C LEU A 230 21.53 -19.05 -7.83
N THR A 231 20.36 -19.00 -7.16
CA THR A 231 20.08 -19.85 -6.00
C THR A 231 19.89 -21.32 -6.39
N THR A 232 19.13 -21.59 -7.45
CA THR A 232 18.90 -22.97 -7.93
C THR A 232 20.16 -23.60 -8.51
N ILE A 233 20.90 -22.86 -9.34
CA ILE A 233 22.19 -23.31 -9.91
C ILE A 233 23.22 -23.55 -8.79
N GLY A 234 23.37 -22.61 -7.86
CA GLY A 234 24.27 -22.74 -6.72
C GLY A 234 23.95 -23.96 -5.84
N PHE A 235 22.67 -24.16 -5.49
CA PHE A 235 22.23 -25.31 -4.71
C PHE A 235 22.47 -26.64 -5.45
N ALA A 236 22.15 -26.72 -6.75
CA ALA A 236 22.36 -27.92 -7.55
C ALA A 236 23.86 -28.31 -7.64
N ILE A 237 24.74 -27.33 -7.83
CA ILE A 237 26.20 -27.55 -7.89
C ILE A 237 26.74 -28.02 -6.53
N VAL A 238 26.38 -27.36 -5.42
CA VAL A 238 26.85 -27.72 -4.07
C VAL A 238 26.36 -29.13 -3.70
N SER A 239 25.05 -29.35 -3.78
CA SER A 239 24.42 -30.60 -3.35
C SER A 239 24.87 -31.78 -4.23
N GLY A 240 24.78 -31.64 -5.56
CA GLY A 240 25.27 -32.65 -6.52
C GLY A 240 26.74 -33.02 -6.33
N SER A 241 27.61 -32.05 -6.02
CA SER A 241 29.03 -32.30 -5.74
C SER A 241 29.26 -33.03 -4.41
N MET A 242 28.41 -32.79 -3.39
CA MET A 242 28.44 -33.58 -2.15
C MET A 242 27.95 -35.02 -2.39
N PHE A 243 26.91 -35.23 -3.20
CA PHE A 243 26.45 -36.58 -3.52
C PHE A 243 27.43 -37.33 -4.41
N ALA A 244 28.11 -36.67 -5.35
CA ALA A 244 29.21 -37.27 -6.10
C ALA A 244 30.32 -37.79 -5.15
N LYS A 245 30.62 -37.08 -4.06
CA LYS A 245 31.56 -37.53 -3.01
C LYS A 245 31.02 -38.70 -2.19
N THR A 246 29.82 -38.60 -1.61
CA THR A 246 29.26 -39.66 -0.74
C THR A 246 28.88 -40.91 -1.53
N TYR A 247 28.31 -40.77 -2.73
CA TYR A 247 28.03 -41.89 -3.64
C TYR A 247 29.31 -42.57 -4.13
N ARG A 248 30.39 -41.82 -4.43
CA ARG A 248 31.70 -42.43 -4.73
C ARG A 248 32.22 -43.25 -3.56
N ALA A 249 32.09 -42.76 -2.33
CA ALA A 249 32.47 -43.53 -1.13
C ALA A 249 31.55 -44.75 -0.91
N TYR A 250 30.24 -44.60 -1.08
CA TYR A 250 29.23 -45.63 -0.85
C TYR A 250 29.27 -46.77 -1.88
N LYS A 251 29.44 -46.44 -3.17
CA LYS A 251 29.52 -47.39 -4.29
C LYS A 251 30.73 -48.32 -4.22
N ILE A 252 31.78 -47.94 -3.47
CA ILE A 252 32.94 -48.80 -3.22
C ILE A 252 32.61 -49.94 -2.24
N PHE A 253 31.53 -49.83 -1.43
CA PHE A 253 31.32 -50.71 -0.28
C PHE A 253 29.98 -51.47 -0.17
N THR A 254 28.89 -51.09 -0.84
CA THR A 254 27.60 -51.83 -0.72
C THR A 254 26.70 -51.83 -1.97
N THR A 255 25.87 -52.87 -2.10
CA THR A 255 24.95 -53.10 -3.24
C THR A 255 23.52 -53.45 -2.78
N LYS A 256 22.51 -52.74 -3.33
CA LYS A 256 21.03 -52.94 -3.28
C LYS A 256 20.27 -52.77 -1.93
N LYS A 257 19.12 -52.06 -1.99
CA LYS A 257 18.08 -51.93 -0.94
C LYS A 257 16.73 -51.35 -1.47
N ARG A 258 15.60 -51.96 -1.04
CA ARG A 258 14.29 -51.42 -0.54
C ARG A 258 13.46 -50.33 -1.29
N ILE A 259 12.26 -50.07 -0.72
CA ILE A 259 10.99 -49.43 -1.18
C ILE A 259 10.24 -48.95 0.10
N SER A 260 9.20 -48.07 0.19
CA SER A 260 8.87 -46.72 -0.32
C SER A 260 7.61 -46.17 0.43
N VAL A 261 7.42 -44.86 0.67
CA VAL A 261 6.25 -44.25 1.40
C VAL A 261 5.86 -42.85 0.83
N SER A 262 4.69 -42.27 1.20
CA SER A 262 3.98 -41.11 0.57
C SER A 262 3.76 -39.84 1.47
N PHE A 263 2.91 -38.88 1.04
CA PHE A 263 2.82 -37.43 1.44
C PHE A 263 1.38 -36.86 1.65
N SER A 264 1.21 -35.62 2.20
CA SER A 264 -0.02 -34.77 2.15
C SER A 264 0.23 -33.25 2.51
N ASN A 265 -0.76 -32.35 2.35
CA ASN A 265 -0.66 -30.85 2.33
C ASN A 265 -1.73 -30.06 3.17
N ASP A 266 -1.58 -28.71 3.33
CA ASP A 266 -2.56 -27.62 2.98
C ASP A 266 -2.32 -26.23 3.69
N SER A 267 -2.97 -25.11 3.24
CA SER A 267 -2.63 -23.70 3.61
C SER A 267 -3.73 -22.60 3.43
N ILE A 268 -3.56 -21.37 3.99
CA ILE A 268 -4.46 -20.16 3.91
C ILE A 268 -3.64 -18.82 3.91
N ILE A 269 -4.19 -17.69 3.40
CA ILE A 269 -3.47 -16.41 3.07
C ILE A 269 -4.23 -15.11 3.51
N VAL A 270 -3.52 -13.97 3.71
CA VAL A 270 -4.05 -12.58 3.89
C VAL A 270 -3.19 -11.57 3.07
N ILE A 271 -3.74 -10.40 2.68
CA ILE A 271 -3.18 -9.48 1.65
C ILE A 271 -2.49 -8.22 2.22
N SER A 272 -1.42 -7.77 1.56
CA SER A 272 -0.80 -6.44 1.65
C SER A 272 -0.12 -6.08 0.31
N GLN A 273 0.09 -4.80 -0.01
CA GLN A 273 0.75 -4.41 -1.26
C GLN A 273 2.27 -4.23 -1.09
N LEU A 274 3.03 -5.19 -1.63
CA LEU A 274 4.49 -5.16 -1.79
C LEU A 274 4.83 -5.01 -3.29
N LEU A 275 5.99 -4.47 -3.63
CA LEU A 275 6.57 -4.59 -4.97
C LEU A 275 7.20 -5.99 -5.09
N GLU A 276 6.44 -6.96 -5.58
CA GLU A 276 6.79 -8.38 -5.62
C GLU A 276 6.84 -8.94 -7.05
N CYS A 277 7.76 -9.87 -7.29
CA CYS A 277 7.99 -10.50 -8.59
C CYS A 277 7.05 -11.70 -8.81
N ASP A 278 5.83 -11.43 -9.24
CA ASP A 278 4.81 -12.47 -9.43
C ASP A 278 4.92 -13.24 -10.76
N CYS A 279 4.39 -14.46 -10.76
CA CYS A 279 4.20 -15.32 -11.91
C CYS A 279 2.90 -16.12 -11.71
N GLN A 280 2.03 -16.15 -12.72
CA GLN A 280 0.67 -16.71 -12.67
C GLN A 280 0.57 -18.16 -12.12
N HIS A 281 1.65 -18.93 -12.17
CA HIS A 281 1.74 -20.29 -11.62
C HIS A 281 2.93 -20.49 -10.66
N GLY A 282 3.43 -19.42 -10.04
CA GLY A 282 4.64 -19.41 -9.19
C GLY A 282 4.61 -20.46 -8.08
N THR A 283 3.46 -20.66 -7.42
CA THR A 283 3.27 -21.67 -6.37
C THR A 283 3.54 -23.10 -6.86
N ILE A 284 3.14 -23.43 -8.09
CA ILE A 284 3.32 -24.78 -8.67
C ILE A 284 4.81 -25.03 -8.94
N TRP A 285 5.51 -24.03 -9.51
CA TRP A 285 6.95 -24.10 -9.72
C TRP A 285 7.73 -24.19 -8.41
N LEU A 286 7.35 -23.39 -7.41
CA LEU A 286 7.97 -23.37 -6.08
C LEU A 286 7.82 -24.71 -5.36
N VAL A 287 6.61 -25.27 -5.30
CA VAL A 287 6.35 -26.60 -4.71
C VAL A 287 7.14 -27.68 -5.46
N THR A 288 7.19 -27.63 -6.79
CA THR A 288 7.95 -28.59 -7.60
C THR A 288 9.45 -28.55 -7.29
N ILE A 289 10.04 -27.35 -7.23
CA ILE A 289 11.46 -27.14 -6.90
C ILE A 289 11.76 -27.58 -5.46
N LEU A 290 10.88 -27.26 -4.50
CA LEU A 290 11.03 -27.68 -3.10
C LEU A 290 10.93 -29.20 -2.94
N ALA A 291 10.01 -29.87 -3.64
CA ALA A 291 9.87 -31.32 -3.62
C ALA A 291 11.11 -32.03 -4.18
N LEU A 292 11.62 -31.57 -5.32
CA LEU A 292 12.85 -32.10 -5.93
C LEU A 292 14.07 -31.92 -5.00
N ASN A 293 14.26 -30.70 -4.47
CA ASN A 293 15.37 -30.42 -3.56
C ASN A 293 15.25 -31.18 -2.22
N GLY A 294 14.04 -31.34 -1.69
CA GLY A 294 13.75 -32.12 -0.49
C GLY A 294 14.07 -33.61 -0.66
N PHE A 295 13.62 -34.22 -1.76
CA PHE A 295 13.97 -35.60 -2.12
C PHE A 295 15.49 -35.80 -2.21
N VAL A 296 16.17 -34.86 -2.87
CA VAL A 296 17.64 -34.85 -3.02
C VAL A 296 18.36 -34.76 -1.67
N ILE A 297 17.89 -33.92 -0.74
CA ILE A 297 18.44 -33.84 0.64
C ILE A 297 18.20 -35.15 1.41
N ILE A 298 16.99 -35.72 1.35
CA ILE A 298 16.63 -36.96 2.07
C ILE A 298 17.46 -38.14 1.58
N PHE A 299 17.59 -38.31 0.26
CA PHE A 299 18.43 -39.35 -0.35
C PHE A 299 19.92 -39.15 0.02
N GLY A 300 20.38 -37.89 0.05
CA GLY A 300 21.69 -37.50 0.53
C GLY A 300 21.97 -37.90 1.99
N ALA A 301 21.03 -37.62 2.89
CA ALA A 301 21.11 -37.97 4.30
C ALA A 301 21.12 -39.50 4.50
N PHE A 302 20.35 -40.25 3.71
CA PHE A 302 20.36 -41.72 3.73
C PHE A 302 21.74 -42.31 3.36
N ILE A 303 22.36 -41.82 2.27
CA ILE A 303 23.71 -42.27 1.87
C ILE A 303 24.74 -41.87 2.95
N ALA A 304 24.65 -40.65 3.49
CA ALA A 304 25.54 -40.17 4.54
C ALA A 304 25.41 -40.96 5.86
N TYR A 305 24.21 -41.44 6.19
CA TYR A 305 23.95 -42.30 7.34
C TYR A 305 24.63 -43.67 7.19
N GLU A 306 24.46 -44.36 6.07
CA GLU A 306 25.09 -45.67 5.85
C GLU A 306 26.62 -45.54 5.75
N ALA A 307 27.12 -44.49 5.08
CA ALA A 307 28.55 -44.21 4.95
C ALA A 307 29.26 -43.88 6.29
N ARG A 308 28.52 -43.51 7.34
CA ARG A 308 29.07 -43.21 8.68
C ARG A 308 29.76 -44.41 9.34
N LYS A 309 29.44 -45.64 8.92
CA LYS A 309 30.06 -46.88 9.41
C LYS A 309 31.49 -47.09 8.88
N ILE A 310 31.84 -46.45 7.76
CA ILE A 310 33.12 -46.63 7.06
C ILE A 310 34.16 -45.67 7.64
N LYS A 311 35.07 -46.19 8.48
CA LYS A 311 36.22 -45.45 9.00
C LYS A 311 37.43 -45.60 8.05
N LEU A 312 37.88 -44.50 7.45
CA LEU A 312 39.14 -44.46 6.70
C LEU A 312 40.29 -43.98 7.60
N LEU A 313 41.46 -44.62 7.48
CA LEU A 313 42.61 -44.47 8.38
C LEU A 313 43.27 -43.07 8.37
N ILE A 314 43.03 -42.26 7.33
CA ILE A 314 43.77 -41.01 7.08
C ILE A 314 42.89 -39.76 7.28
N MET A 315 41.61 -39.79 6.91
CA MET A 315 40.68 -38.67 7.14
C MET A 315 39.22 -39.15 7.10
N ASN A 316 38.42 -38.77 8.09
CA ASN A 316 37.02 -39.18 8.22
C ASN A 316 36.08 -38.21 7.46
N GLU A 317 36.28 -38.08 6.14
CA GLU A 317 35.50 -37.15 5.30
C GLU A 317 34.00 -37.52 5.26
N SER A 318 33.64 -38.80 5.33
CA SER A 318 32.24 -39.25 5.38
C SER A 318 31.49 -38.62 6.56
N LYS A 319 32.12 -38.57 7.75
CA LYS A 319 31.56 -37.89 8.93
C LYS A 319 31.43 -36.36 8.73
N GLN A 320 32.38 -35.72 8.06
CA GLN A 320 32.32 -34.28 7.77
C GLN A 320 31.16 -33.95 6.81
N ILE A 321 31.04 -34.69 5.70
CA ILE A 321 29.96 -34.48 4.73
C ILE A 321 28.59 -34.76 5.38
N ALA A 322 28.49 -35.81 6.22
CA ALA A 322 27.28 -36.10 6.97
C ALA A 322 26.86 -34.94 7.89
N ILE A 323 27.81 -34.36 8.65
CA ILE A 323 27.52 -33.19 9.51
C ILE A 323 27.01 -32.00 8.69
N CYS A 324 27.58 -31.71 7.52
CA CYS A 324 27.09 -30.65 6.65
C CYS A 324 25.67 -30.93 6.13
N ILE A 325 25.39 -32.17 5.70
CA ILE A 325 24.05 -32.56 5.22
C ILE A 325 23.00 -32.44 6.34
N TYR A 326 23.31 -32.90 7.56
CA TYR A 326 22.40 -32.73 8.71
C TYR A 326 22.19 -31.27 9.09
N ASN A 327 23.24 -30.44 9.06
CA ASN A 327 23.14 -29.01 9.37
C ASN A 327 22.23 -28.28 8.36
N VAL A 328 22.45 -28.50 7.05
CA VAL A 328 21.61 -27.92 5.99
C VAL A 328 20.17 -28.43 6.07
N ALA A 329 19.97 -29.75 6.24
CA ALA A 329 18.62 -30.33 6.32
C ALA A 329 17.82 -29.78 7.51
N LEU A 330 18.41 -29.75 8.71
CA LEU A 330 17.77 -29.23 9.92
C LEU A 330 17.38 -27.76 9.77
N LEU A 331 18.28 -26.94 9.24
CA LEU A 331 18.04 -25.50 9.08
C LEU A 331 17.05 -25.18 7.97
N CYS A 332 17.02 -25.95 6.87
CA CYS A 332 15.95 -25.84 5.88
C CYS A 332 14.58 -26.20 6.47
N ILE A 333 14.48 -27.26 7.28
CA ILE A 333 13.23 -27.67 7.95
C ILE A 333 12.73 -26.58 8.92
N ILE A 334 13.63 -25.89 9.62
CA ILE A 334 13.26 -24.83 10.57
C ILE A 334 12.94 -23.51 9.85
N VAL A 335 13.79 -23.08 8.90
CA VAL A 335 13.70 -21.72 8.34
C VAL A 335 12.65 -21.59 7.23
N ILE A 336 12.40 -22.62 6.42
CA ILE A 336 11.39 -22.51 5.36
C ILE A 336 10.00 -22.15 5.94
N PRO A 337 9.49 -22.84 6.99
CA PRO A 337 8.26 -22.42 7.67
C PRO A 337 8.32 -21.00 8.27
N ILE A 338 9.45 -20.59 8.86
CA ILE A 338 9.61 -19.25 9.44
C ILE A 338 9.52 -18.17 8.35
N THR A 339 10.14 -18.38 7.18
CA THR A 339 10.08 -17.44 6.06
C THR A 339 8.64 -17.27 5.52
N PHE A 340 7.85 -18.35 5.49
CA PHE A 340 6.41 -18.26 5.16
C PHE A 340 5.53 -17.68 6.29
N SER A 341 5.98 -17.76 7.55
CA SER A 341 5.24 -17.25 8.72
C SER A 341 5.50 -15.77 9.01
N LEU A 342 6.56 -15.19 8.44
CA LEU A 342 6.91 -13.78 8.62
C LEU A 342 6.16 -12.89 7.61
N PRO A 343 5.49 -11.82 8.04
CA PRO A 343 4.80 -10.93 7.11
C PRO A 343 5.79 -10.20 6.19
N ASN A 344 5.44 -10.11 4.89
CA ASN A 344 6.21 -9.49 3.81
C ASN A 344 6.48 -7.96 3.97
N THR A 345 6.16 -7.36 5.12
CA THR A 345 6.11 -5.90 5.33
C THR A 345 7.39 -5.28 5.89
N SER A 346 8.36 -6.07 6.37
CA SER A 346 9.48 -5.59 7.19
C SER A 346 10.88 -5.92 6.66
N GLY A 347 10.98 -6.65 5.54
CA GLY A 347 12.24 -7.27 5.10
C GLY A 347 12.65 -8.50 5.94
N GLY A 348 11.83 -8.93 6.90
CA GLY A 348 12.05 -10.16 7.68
C GLY A 348 12.34 -11.39 6.81
N PRO A 349 11.50 -11.73 5.82
CA PRO A 349 11.76 -12.84 4.90
C PRO A 349 13.11 -12.76 4.15
N TYR A 350 13.56 -11.54 3.79
CA TYR A 350 14.89 -11.31 3.19
C TYR A 350 16.02 -11.59 4.20
N ILE A 351 15.91 -11.11 5.44
CA ILE A 351 16.88 -11.38 6.51
C ILE A 351 16.99 -12.88 6.77
N THR A 352 15.86 -13.57 6.94
CA THR A 352 15.86 -14.98 7.34
C THR A 352 16.35 -15.89 6.21
N SER A 353 15.95 -15.63 4.95
CA SER A 353 16.42 -16.41 3.79
C SER A 353 17.90 -16.16 3.47
N CYS A 354 18.34 -14.91 3.37
CA CYS A 354 19.74 -14.58 3.09
C CYS A 354 20.67 -14.97 4.24
N GLY A 355 20.22 -14.77 5.49
CA GLY A 355 20.93 -15.21 6.69
C GLY A 355 21.11 -16.73 6.76
N LEU A 356 20.09 -17.51 6.38
CA LEU A 356 20.20 -18.96 6.25
C LEU A 356 21.25 -19.34 5.19
N ILE A 357 21.19 -18.74 4.00
CA ILE A 357 22.13 -19.02 2.91
C ILE A 357 23.56 -18.76 3.38
N LEU A 358 23.82 -17.57 3.97
CA LEU A 358 25.12 -17.20 4.53
C LEU A 358 25.58 -18.20 5.60
N TYR A 359 24.72 -18.56 6.57
CA TYR A 359 25.08 -19.50 7.62
C TYR A 359 25.41 -20.90 7.08
N CYS A 360 24.56 -21.45 6.22
CA CYS A 360 24.72 -22.81 5.70
C CYS A 360 25.96 -22.96 4.82
N THR A 361 26.23 -21.97 3.95
CA THR A 361 27.39 -21.99 3.04
C THR A 361 28.71 -21.72 3.79
N THR A 362 28.75 -20.75 4.71
CA THR A 362 29.96 -20.48 5.51
C THR A 362 30.30 -21.64 6.44
N THR A 363 29.34 -22.21 7.17
CA THR A 363 29.59 -23.39 8.03
C THR A 363 30.03 -24.59 7.21
N THR A 364 29.44 -24.82 6.03
CA THR A 364 29.88 -25.86 5.08
C THR A 364 31.35 -25.68 4.68
N ILE A 365 31.75 -24.48 4.23
CA ILE A 365 33.15 -24.19 3.85
C ILE A 365 34.09 -24.42 5.05
N CYS A 366 33.73 -23.93 6.22
CA CYS A 366 34.52 -24.10 7.44
C CYS A 366 34.74 -25.58 7.78
N ILE A 367 33.69 -26.41 7.75
CA ILE A 367 33.78 -27.85 8.05
C ILE A 367 34.61 -28.60 6.98
N PHE A 368 34.44 -28.26 5.69
CA PHE A 368 35.14 -28.96 4.59
C PHE A 368 36.62 -28.60 4.44
N PHE A 369 37.04 -27.37 4.79
CA PHE A 369 38.37 -26.86 4.45
C PHE A 369 39.29 -26.56 5.65
N ILE A 370 38.78 -26.11 6.81
CA ILE A 370 39.63 -25.83 7.98
C ILE A 370 40.45 -27.07 8.43
N PRO A 371 39.89 -28.29 8.51
CA PRO A 371 40.67 -29.49 8.87
C PRO A 371 41.81 -29.76 7.89
N LYS A 372 41.58 -29.54 6.58
CA LYS A 372 42.59 -29.75 5.52
C LYS A 372 43.71 -28.73 5.59
N VAL A 373 43.40 -27.46 5.90
CA VAL A 373 44.41 -26.43 6.12
C VAL A 373 45.28 -26.76 7.34
N ARG A 374 44.69 -27.21 8.45
CA ARG A 374 45.43 -27.64 9.65
C ARG A 374 46.35 -28.84 9.35
N HIS A 375 45.83 -29.89 8.72
CA HIS A 375 46.59 -31.10 8.36
C HIS A 375 47.67 -30.86 7.26
N ASN A 376 47.62 -29.74 6.55
CA ASN A 376 48.65 -29.36 5.55
C ASN A 376 49.64 -28.29 6.10
N LYS A 377 49.46 -27.84 7.35
CA LYS A 377 50.43 -27.05 8.12
C LYS A 377 51.21 -27.92 9.11
N ILE A 378 50.53 -28.85 9.77
CA ILE A 378 51.18 -29.93 10.52
C ILE A 378 51.79 -30.88 9.48
N GLY A 379 53.10 -31.12 9.57
CA GLY A 379 53.81 -32.04 8.66
C GLY A 379 53.30 -33.48 8.75
N PRO A 380 53.74 -34.39 7.88
CA PRO A 380 53.44 -35.80 8.06
C PRO A 380 53.95 -36.24 9.43
N ALA A 381 53.06 -36.81 10.26
CA ALA A 381 53.49 -37.53 11.45
C ALA A 381 54.46 -38.64 11.00
N GLN A 382 55.55 -38.83 11.75
CA GLN A 382 56.51 -39.88 11.45
C GLN A 382 55.81 -41.25 11.49
N PRO A 383 56.23 -42.23 10.66
CA PRO A 383 55.79 -43.60 10.84
C PRO A 383 56.22 -44.07 12.23
N TYR A 384 55.31 -44.74 12.93
CA TYR A 384 55.67 -45.58 14.07
C TYR A 384 56.42 -46.80 13.54
N GLU A 385 57.44 -47.24 14.27
CA GLU A 385 58.23 -48.44 13.99
C GLU A 385 57.43 -49.74 14.23
#